data_AF-A0A3P1T1W3-F1
#
_entry.id   AF-A0A3P1T1W3-F1
#
_cell.length_a   1.000
_cell.length_b   1.000
_cell.length_c   1.000
_cell.angle_alpha   90.00
_cell.angle_beta   90.00
_cell.angle_gamma   90.00
#
_symmetry.space_group_name_H-M   'P 1'
#
loop_
_entity.id
_entity.type
_entity.pdbx_description
1 polymer ?
#
loop_
_entity_poly.entity_id
_entity_poly.type
_entity_poly.pdbx_seq_one_letter_code
_entity_poly.pdbx_strand_id
1 'polypeptide(L)'
;MPETIPESTLDHAIDRVQRAYADGRITESDLEHRLDLILTANSLSQVRLAIADLPASPVVPATTTRMVTPVTSGRSEAGMLIHLSALISGPILPALAYMAAEAGSPAHREATKALNFQLLAIPVFMAVSLMAVIGLELPAALWGITWLALTILGAVKAHHGEEWENPITRVTGFRPVRDSRR
;
A
#
# COMPACT_ATOMS: atom_id res chain seq x y z
N MET A 1 24.41 -32.33 11.44
CA MET A 1 23.79 -31.15 12.08
C MET A 1 22.70 -30.66 11.15
N PRO A 2 21.43 -30.51 11.60
CA PRO A 2 20.42 -29.86 10.77
C PRO A 2 20.85 -28.41 10.50
N GLU A 3 20.83 -28.00 9.24
CA GLU A 3 21.13 -26.63 8.83
C GLU A 3 19.97 -25.76 9.30
N THR A 4 20.21 -24.87 10.27
CA THR A 4 19.17 -23.96 10.77
C THR A 4 18.89 -22.90 9.71
N ILE A 5 17.70 -22.95 9.11
CA ILE A 5 17.25 -21.94 8.15
C ILE A 5 17.00 -20.63 8.93
N PRO A 6 17.58 -19.48 8.53
CA PRO A 6 17.27 -18.20 9.15
C PRO A 6 15.80 -17.83 8.92
N GLU A 7 15.09 -17.44 9.98
CA GLU A 7 13.66 -17.03 9.93
C GLU A 7 13.42 -15.93 8.89
N SER A 8 14.33 -14.95 8.80
CA SER A 8 14.29 -13.88 7.79
C SER A 8 14.33 -14.38 6.34
N THR A 9 14.93 -15.55 6.09
CA THR A 9 14.96 -16.16 4.76
C THR A 9 13.63 -16.82 4.42
N LEU A 10 12.99 -17.43 5.42
CA LEU A 10 11.66 -18.02 5.29
C LEU A 10 10.63 -16.92 5.01
N ASP A 11 10.63 -15.85 5.81
CA ASP A 11 9.74 -14.70 5.64
C ASP A 11 9.88 -14.06 4.26
N HIS A 12 11.12 -13.88 3.81
CA HIS A 12 11.38 -13.33 2.49
C HIS A 12 10.91 -14.27 1.36
N ALA A 13 11.00 -15.59 1.54
CA ALA A 13 10.50 -16.56 0.57
C ALA A 13 8.96 -16.53 0.50
N ILE A 14 8.29 -16.50 1.65
CA ILE A 14 6.81 -16.40 1.76
C ILE A 14 6.31 -15.13 1.09
N ASP A 15 6.88 -13.97 1.44
CA ASP A 15 6.52 -12.66 0.88
C ASP A 15 6.69 -12.63 -0.65
N ARG A 16 7.72 -13.33 -1.18
CA ARG A 16 7.96 -13.41 -2.62
C ARG A 16 6.92 -14.25 -3.37
N VAL A 17 6.47 -15.37 -2.79
CA VAL A 17 5.41 -16.21 -3.40
C VAL A 17 4.05 -15.51 -3.31
N GLN A 18 3.71 -14.94 -2.14
CA GLN A 18 2.45 -14.20 -1.95
C GLN A 18 2.33 -13.00 -2.91
N ARG A 19 3.42 -12.27 -3.15
CA ARG A 19 3.45 -11.18 -4.13
C ARG A 19 3.17 -11.69 -5.55
N ALA A 20 3.70 -12.85 -5.92
CA ALA A 20 3.41 -13.42 -7.23
C ALA A 20 1.94 -13.81 -7.41
N TYR A 21 1.29 -14.24 -6.35
CA TYR A 21 -0.14 -14.50 -6.36
C TYR A 21 -0.96 -13.20 -6.46
N ALA A 22 -0.61 -12.20 -5.66
CA ALA A 22 -1.25 -10.88 -5.69
C ALA A 22 -1.14 -10.20 -7.07
N ASP A 23 -0.01 -10.40 -7.76
CA ASP A 23 0.23 -9.91 -9.12
C ASP A 23 -0.49 -10.75 -10.20
N GLY A 24 -1.20 -11.82 -9.83
CA GLY A 24 -1.86 -12.75 -10.76
C GLY A 24 -0.90 -13.60 -11.60
N ARG A 25 0.38 -13.70 -11.18
CA ARG A 25 1.43 -14.42 -11.90
C ARG A 25 1.44 -15.93 -11.61
N ILE A 26 0.92 -16.33 -10.46
CA ILE A 26 0.73 -17.74 -10.08
C ILE A 26 -0.72 -17.95 -9.63
N THR A 27 -1.22 -19.19 -9.77
CA THR A 27 -2.57 -19.54 -9.33
C THR A 27 -2.64 -19.75 -7.82
N GLU A 28 -3.85 -19.82 -7.27
CA GLU A 28 -4.06 -20.15 -5.85
C GLU A 28 -3.48 -21.52 -5.48
N SER A 29 -3.68 -22.53 -6.35
CA SER A 29 -3.07 -23.86 -6.16
C SER A 29 -1.55 -23.83 -6.17
N ASP A 30 -0.93 -22.95 -6.97
CA ASP A 30 0.52 -22.79 -6.99
C ASP A 30 1.04 -22.08 -5.73
N LEU A 31 0.28 -21.12 -5.21
CA LEU A 31 0.58 -20.43 -3.96
C LEU A 31 0.61 -21.43 -2.80
N GLU A 32 -0.46 -22.21 -2.63
CA GLU A 32 -0.58 -23.18 -1.54
C GLU A 32 0.55 -24.22 -1.60
N HIS A 33 0.80 -24.80 -2.77
CA HIS A 33 1.85 -25.79 -2.96
C HIS A 33 3.24 -25.24 -2.61
N ARG A 34 3.55 -24.00 -3.02
CA ARG A 34 4.85 -23.38 -2.76
C ARG A 34 5.00 -22.95 -1.29
N LEU A 35 3.93 -22.50 -0.63
CA LEU A 35 3.95 -22.21 0.80
C LEU A 35 4.22 -23.47 1.62
N ASP A 36 3.60 -24.60 1.25
CA ASP A 36 3.86 -25.89 1.89
C ASP A 36 5.33 -26.31 1.73
N LEU A 37 5.89 -26.22 0.52
CA LEU A 37 7.31 -26.50 0.26
C LEU A 37 8.27 -25.62 1.05
N ILE A 38 7.93 -24.33 1.23
CA ILE A 38 8.75 -23.38 1.99
C ILE A 38 8.68 -23.70 3.49
N LEU A 39 7.49 -23.92 4.04
CA LEU A 39 7.26 -24.13 5.47
C LEU A 39 7.78 -25.49 5.97
N THR A 40 7.82 -26.49 5.09
CA THR A 40 8.34 -27.84 5.38
C THR A 40 9.81 -28.01 4.99
N ALA A 41 10.45 -26.97 4.43
CA ALA A 41 11.83 -27.04 3.97
C ALA A 41 12.80 -27.32 5.13
N ASN A 42 13.69 -28.27 4.91
CA ASN A 42 14.73 -28.66 5.89
C ASN A 42 16.12 -28.15 5.49
N SER A 43 16.23 -27.42 4.38
CA SER A 43 17.48 -26.79 3.93
C SER A 43 17.23 -25.50 3.14
N LEU A 44 18.23 -24.62 3.12
CA LEU A 44 18.19 -23.37 2.35
C LEU A 44 18.06 -23.62 0.83
N SER A 45 18.60 -24.74 0.34
CA SER A 45 18.47 -25.16 -1.05
C SER A 45 17.02 -25.49 -1.43
N GLN A 46 16.25 -26.11 -0.54
CA GLN A 46 14.83 -26.41 -0.76
C GLN A 46 14.00 -25.13 -0.83
N VAL A 47 14.24 -24.17 0.08
CA VAL A 47 13.61 -22.84 0.03
C VAL A 47 13.91 -22.14 -1.29
N ARG A 48 15.17 -22.18 -1.75
CA ARG A 48 15.58 -21.59 -3.04
C ARG A 48 14.88 -22.24 -4.23
N LEU A 49 14.74 -23.56 -4.23
CA LEU A 49 14.03 -24.27 -5.30
C LEU A 49 12.54 -23.92 -5.34
N ALA A 50 11.89 -23.79 -4.19
CA ALA A 50 10.47 -23.43 -4.10
C ALA A 50 10.16 -22.05 -4.72
N ILE A 51 11.13 -21.13 -4.71
CA ILE A 51 11.01 -19.77 -5.28
C ILE A 51 11.70 -19.60 -6.64
N ALA A 52 12.49 -20.57 -7.11
CA ALA A 52 13.32 -20.43 -8.31
C ALA A 52 12.49 -20.26 -9.58
N ASP A 53 11.34 -20.95 -9.65
CA ASP A 53 10.47 -21.00 -10.82
C ASP A 53 9.29 -20.02 -10.72
N LEU A 54 9.45 -18.93 -9.97
CA LEU A 54 8.43 -17.88 -9.93
C LEU A 54 8.53 -17.03 -11.21
N PRO A 55 7.44 -16.90 -11.99
CA PRO A 55 7.42 -16.06 -13.18
C PRO A 55 7.88 -14.63 -12.84
N ALA A 56 8.79 -14.07 -13.63
CA ALA A 56 9.34 -12.74 -13.38
C ALA A 56 8.22 -11.69 -13.32
N SER A 57 8.40 -10.70 -12.43
CA SER A 57 7.48 -9.56 -12.42
C SER A 57 7.55 -8.85 -13.78
N PRO A 58 6.42 -8.48 -14.40
CA PRO A 58 6.44 -7.74 -15.66
C PRO A 58 7.22 -6.44 -15.44
N VAL A 59 8.40 -6.35 -16.05
CA VAL A 59 9.14 -5.10 -16.15
C VAL A 59 8.35 -4.23 -17.11
N VAL A 60 7.46 -3.39 -16.59
CA VAL A 60 6.89 -2.30 -17.37
C VAL A 60 8.07 -1.42 -17.77
N PRO A 61 8.40 -1.26 -19.07
CA PRO A 61 9.52 -0.42 -19.47
C PRO A 61 9.21 1.01 -19.05
N ALA A 62 9.91 1.48 -18.02
CA ALA A 62 9.90 2.86 -17.62
C ALA A 62 10.45 3.69 -18.78
N THR A 63 9.59 4.53 -19.37
CA THR A 63 10.02 5.55 -20.31
C THR A 63 11.12 6.39 -19.65
N THR A 64 12.29 6.45 -20.29
CA THR A 64 13.51 7.07 -19.77
C THR A 64 13.26 8.50 -19.29
N THR A 65 13.20 8.69 -17.96
CA THR A 65 13.38 9.99 -17.33
C THR A 65 14.50 9.86 -16.30
N ARG A 66 15.64 10.49 -16.64
CA ARG A 66 16.75 10.94 -15.80
C ARG A 66 17.08 10.13 -14.53
N MET A 67 18.28 9.54 -14.53
CA MET A 67 18.98 8.99 -13.37
C MET A 67 18.90 9.93 -12.15
N VAL A 68 18.01 9.58 -11.22
CA VAL A 68 18.09 9.93 -9.81
C VAL A 68 18.31 8.60 -9.11
N THR A 69 19.29 8.56 -8.22
CA THR A 69 19.67 7.38 -7.44
C THR A 69 18.44 6.61 -6.91
N PRO A 70 18.46 5.27 -6.92
CA PRO A 70 17.36 4.49 -6.37
C PRO A 70 17.39 4.62 -4.85
N VAL A 71 16.71 5.65 -4.31
CA VAL A 71 16.30 5.66 -2.91
C VAL A 71 15.22 4.58 -2.81
N THR A 72 15.64 3.40 -2.34
CA THR A 72 14.84 2.27 -1.82
C THR A 72 13.33 2.45 -1.94
N SER A 73 12.81 2.30 -3.17
CA SER A 73 11.39 2.42 -3.52
C SER A 73 10.71 1.05 -3.50
N GLY A 74 10.90 0.29 -2.43
CA GLY A 74 10.39 -1.09 -2.34
C GLY A 74 9.39 -1.34 -1.23
N ARG A 75 9.51 -0.63 -0.10
CA ARG A 75 8.63 -0.81 1.07
C ARG A 75 8.69 0.41 1.98
N SER A 76 7.54 1.00 2.33
CA SER A 76 7.48 2.14 3.26
C SER A 76 6.55 1.84 4.43
N GLU A 77 7.10 1.32 5.52
CA GLU A 77 6.38 1.15 6.78
C GLU A 77 5.85 2.50 7.30
N ALA A 78 6.66 3.54 7.20
CA ALA A 78 6.26 4.89 7.57
C ALA A 78 5.07 5.37 6.72
N GLY A 79 5.09 5.15 5.40
CA GLY A 79 3.97 5.47 4.52
C GLY A 79 2.69 4.72 4.91
N MET A 80 2.80 3.42 5.15
CA MET A 80 1.68 2.59 5.61
C MET A 80 1.07 3.12 6.91
N LEU A 81 1.89 3.39 7.93
CA LEU A 81 1.46 3.90 9.23
C LEU A 81 0.79 5.27 9.10
N ILE A 82 1.29 6.13 8.21
CA ILE A 82 0.68 7.44 7.94
C ILE A 82 -0.73 7.30 7.39
N HIS A 83 -0.98 6.41 6.41
CA HIS A 83 -2.33 6.16 5.91
C HIS A 83 -3.24 5.54 6.98
N LEU A 84 -2.75 4.55 7.73
CA LEU A 84 -3.52 3.92 8.81
C LEU A 84 -3.82 4.87 9.98
N SER A 85 -2.94 5.84 10.24
CA SER A 85 -3.19 6.87 11.27
C SER A 85 -4.46 7.67 11.00
N ALA A 86 -4.86 7.74 9.73
CA ALA A 86 -6.07 8.41 9.29
C ALA A 86 -7.35 7.67 9.68
N LEU A 87 -7.29 6.35 9.90
CA LEU A 87 -8.43 5.54 10.34
C LEU A 87 -8.87 5.91 11.77
N ILE A 88 -7.90 6.24 12.63
CA ILE A 88 -8.14 6.55 14.04
C ILE A 88 -8.38 8.04 14.25
N SER A 89 -7.64 8.89 13.53
CA SER A 89 -7.59 10.34 13.78
C SER A 89 -8.19 11.21 12.67
N GLY A 90 -8.65 10.60 11.58
CA GLY A 90 -9.03 11.34 10.38
C GLY A 90 -7.85 12.14 9.81
N PRO A 91 -8.01 13.44 9.53
CA PRO A 91 -6.94 14.25 8.93
C PRO A 91 -5.82 14.63 9.90
N ILE A 92 -5.98 14.47 11.22
CA ILE A 92 -5.10 15.08 12.22
C ILE A 92 -3.70 14.46 12.22
N LEU A 93 -3.56 13.14 12.39
CA LEU A 93 -2.24 12.50 12.39
C LEU A 93 -1.54 12.56 11.03
N PRO A 94 -2.22 12.39 9.88
CA PRO A 94 -1.62 12.66 8.57
C PRO A 94 -1.11 14.09 8.43
N ALA A 95 -1.81 15.09 8.98
CA ALA A 95 -1.37 16.47 8.98
C ALA A 95 -0.12 16.69 9.84
N LEU A 96 -0.05 16.08 11.03
CA LEU A 96 1.15 16.12 11.86
C LEU A 96 2.33 15.45 11.16
N ALA A 97 2.11 14.30 10.51
CA ALA A 97 3.13 13.61 9.73
C ALA A 97 3.61 14.45 8.53
N TYR A 98 2.68 15.16 7.86
CA TYR A 98 3.00 16.08 6.76
C TYR A 98 3.91 17.22 7.23
N MET A 99 3.60 17.82 8.39
CA MET A 99 4.41 18.91 8.95
C MET A 99 5.76 18.45 9.49
N ALA A 100 5.84 17.23 10.01
CA ALA A 100 7.07 16.68 10.59
C ALA A 100 8.04 16.12 9.53
N ALA A 101 7.53 15.69 8.38
CA ALA A 101 8.36 15.09 7.34
C ALA A 101 9.14 16.15 6.54
N GLU A 102 10.39 15.83 6.20
CA GLU A 102 11.23 16.71 5.40
C GLU A 102 10.64 16.92 4.00
N ALA A 103 10.61 18.17 3.52
CA ALA A 103 10.04 18.52 2.23
C ALA A 103 10.68 17.70 1.09
N GLY A 104 9.84 17.07 0.26
CA GLY A 104 10.29 16.23 -0.83
C GLY A 104 10.82 14.84 -0.42
N SER A 105 10.74 14.44 0.86
CA SER A 105 10.98 13.07 1.30
C SER A 105 9.82 12.12 0.90
N PRO A 106 10.04 10.79 0.86
CA PRO A 106 8.95 9.83 0.66
C PRO A 106 7.85 9.93 1.71
N ALA A 107 8.22 10.14 2.98
CA ALA A 107 7.26 10.31 4.07
C ALA A 107 6.37 11.55 3.87
N HIS A 108 6.95 12.67 3.43
CA HIS A 108 6.20 13.89 3.11
C HIS A 108 5.20 13.65 1.97
N ARG A 109 5.60 12.89 0.94
CA ARG A 109 4.70 12.51 -0.16
C ARG A 109 3.53 11.67 0.33
N GLU A 110 3.79 10.63 1.12
CA GLU A 110 2.73 9.77 1.66
C GLU A 110 1.79 10.50 2.62
N ALA A 111 2.34 11.38 3.47
CA ALA A 111 1.52 12.24 4.32
C ALA A 111 0.66 13.21 3.52
N THR A 112 1.19 13.78 2.44
CA THR A 112 0.41 14.64 1.53
C THR A 112 -0.75 13.88 0.89
N LYS A 113 -0.52 12.64 0.43
CA LYS A 113 -1.56 11.79 -0.17
C LYS A 113 -2.65 11.43 0.84
N ALA A 114 -2.26 10.94 2.02
CA ALA A 114 -3.18 10.56 3.09
C ALA A 114 -4.03 11.76 3.55
N LEU A 115 -3.39 12.91 3.77
CA LEU A 115 -4.07 14.14 4.17
C LEU A 115 -5.06 14.62 3.11
N ASN A 116 -4.65 14.65 1.85
CA ASN A 116 -5.55 15.04 0.74
C ASN A 116 -6.77 14.14 0.65
N PHE A 117 -6.60 12.83 0.84
CA PHE A 117 -7.73 11.91 0.86
C PHE A 117 -8.69 12.21 2.01
N GLN A 118 -8.19 12.40 3.23
CA GLN A 118 -9.03 12.72 4.38
C GLN A 118 -9.78 14.04 4.19
N LEU A 119 -9.11 15.09 3.69
CA LEU A 119 -9.75 16.38 3.42
C LEU A 119 -10.85 16.28 2.35
N LEU A 120 -10.64 15.47 1.31
CA LEU A 120 -11.65 15.23 0.28
C LEU A 120 -12.81 14.34 0.76
N ALA A 121 -12.56 13.48 1.76
CA ALA A 121 -13.60 12.64 2.33
C ALA A 121 -14.58 13.42 3.22
N ILE A 122 -14.13 14.49 3.90
CA ILE A 122 -14.96 15.32 4.79
C ILE A 122 -16.28 15.79 4.15
N PRO A 123 -16.29 16.47 2.98
CA PRO A 123 -17.54 16.94 2.38
C PRO A 123 -18.49 15.80 2.02
N VAL A 124 -17.97 14.64 1.63
CA VAL A 124 -18.80 13.46 1.33
C VAL A 124 -19.39 12.88 2.61
N PHE A 125 -18.61 12.78 3.69
CA PHE A 125 -19.11 12.39 5.02
C PHE A 125 -20.22 13.31 5.50
N MET A 126 -20.07 14.62 5.33
CA MET A 126 -21.11 15.60 5.68
C MET A 126 -22.37 15.39 4.85
N ALA A 127 -22.23 15.20 3.53
CA ALA A 127 -23.37 14.98 2.63
C ALA A 127 -24.14 13.69 2.97
N VAL A 128 -23.44 12.55 3.13
CA VAL A 128 -24.10 11.28 3.46
C VAL A 128 -24.70 11.28 4.87
N SER A 129 -24.10 11.99 5.82
CA SER A 129 -24.67 12.16 7.16
C SER A 129 -25.98 12.94 7.12
N LEU A 130 -26.06 14.00 6.31
CA LEU A 130 -27.31 14.74 6.12
C LEU A 130 -28.40 13.88 5.47
N MET A 131 -28.03 13.01 4.51
CA MET A 131 -28.94 12.03 3.92
C MET A 131 -29.45 11.01 4.94
N ALA A 132 -28.57 10.54 5.84
CA ALA A 132 -28.97 9.61 6.90
C ALA A 132 -30.01 10.22 7.85
N VAL A 133 -29.92 11.52 8.17
CA VAL A 133 -30.91 12.23 9.02
C VAL A 133 -32.33 12.18 8.43
N ILE A 134 -32.48 12.12 7.11
CA ILE A 134 -33.78 12.00 6.42
C ILE A 134 -34.16 10.55 6.10
N GLY A 135 -33.50 9.56 6.71
CA GLY A 135 -33.81 8.14 6.56
C GLY A 135 -33.12 7.43 5.38
N LEU A 136 -32.19 8.10 4.68
CA LEU A 136 -31.39 7.49 3.62
C LEU A 136 -30.04 7.02 4.16
N GLU A 137 -30.06 5.89 4.89
CA GLU A 137 -28.87 5.36 5.58
C GLU A 137 -27.93 4.56 4.67
N LEU A 138 -28.47 3.92 3.62
CA LEU A 138 -27.69 3.08 2.70
C LEU A 138 -26.49 3.82 2.05
N PRO A 139 -26.65 5.07 1.54
CA PRO A 139 -25.51 5.85 1.05
C PRO A 139 -24.40 6.06 2.09
N ALA A 140 -24.75 6.29 3.36
CA ALA A 140 -23.77 6.48 4.43
C ALA A 140 -23.00 5.18 4.72
N ALA A 141 -23.68 4.04 4.74
CA ALA A 141 -23.05 2.73 4.90
C ALA A 141 -22.09 2.40 3.74
N LEU A 142 -22.53 2.58 2.50
CA LEU A 142 -21.70 2.37 1.30
C LEU A 142 -20.49 3.29 1.27
N TRP A 143 -20.67 4.55 1.67
CA TRP A 143 -19.58 5.50 1.77
C TRP A 143 -18.57 5.11 2.84
N GLY A 144 -19.02 4.68 4.03
CA GLY A 144 -18.14 4.21 5.10
C GLY A 144 -17.25 3.04 4.66
N ILE A 145 -17.83 2.05 3.96
CA ILE A 145 -17.10 0.91 3.39
C ILE A 145 -16.09 1.40 2.34
N THR A 146 -16.51 2.28 1.43
CA THR A 146 -15.64 2.83 0.38
C THR A 146 -14.47 3.59 0.96
N TRP A 147 -14.71 4.45 1.96
CA TRP A 147 -13.67 5.20 2.64
C TRP A 147 -12.67 4.30 3.37
N LEU A 148 -13.17 3.28 4.07
CA LEU A 148 -12.32 2.30 4.76
C LEU A 148 -11.43 1.55 3.77
N ALA A 149 -12.03 1.04 2.69
CA ALA A 149 -11.30 0.32 1.65
C ALA A 149 -10.22 1.19 1.00
N LEU A 150 -10.52 2.46 0.70
CA LEU A 150 -9.54 3.38 0.12
C LEU A 150 -8.39 3.72 1.08
N THR A 151 -8.67 3.84 2.38
CA THR A 151 -7.63 4.05 3.41
C THR A 151 -6.68 2.86 3.49
N ILE A 152 -7.24 1.64 3.49
CA ILE A 152 -6.45 0.40 3.51
C ILE A 152 -5.65 0.26 2.21
N LEU A 153 -6.24 0.53 1.05
CA LEU A 153 -5.55 0.49 -0.24
C LEU A 153 -4.38 1.50 -0.29
N GLY A 154 -4.57 2.70 0.26
CA GLY A 154 -3.49 3.69 0.39
C GLY A 154 -2.34 3.15 1.24
N ALA A 155 -2.65 2.55 2.38
CA ALA A 155 -1.66 1.94 3.27
C ALA A 155 -0.90 0.78 2.62
N VAL A 156 -1.62 -0.16 1.99
CA VAL A 156 -1.03 -1.31 1.29
C VAL A 156 -0.13 -0.87 0.14
N LYS A 157 -0.57 0.12 -0.65
CA LYS A 157 0.24 0.64 -1.76
C LYS A 157 1.48 1.39 -1.29
N ALA A 158 1.35 2.23 -0.27
CA ALA A 158 2.51 2.88 0.35
C ALA A 158 3.50 1.85 0.91
N HIS A 159 2.98 0.80 1.52
CA HIS A 159 3.76 -0.33 1.98
C HIS A 159 4.48 -1.08 0.84
N HIS A 160 3.91 -1.16 -0.37
CA HIS A 160 4.60 -1.71 -1.55
C HIS A 160 5.48 -0.69 -2.30
N GLY A 161 5.56 0.55 -1.84
CA GLY A 161 6.26 1.63 -2.55
C GLY A 161 5.55 2.06 -3.84
N GLU A 162 4.29 1.66 -4.02
CA GLU A 162 3.48 2.03 -5.18
C GLU A 162 2.94 3.45 -5.04
N GLU A 163 2.88 4.15 -6.17
CA GLU A 163 2.25 5.46 -6.24
C GLU A 163 0.72 5.30 -6.19
N TRP A 164 0.16 5.44 -4.98
CA TRP A 164 -1.28 5.60 -4.81
C TRP A 164 -1.69 7.06 -5.02
N GLU A 165 -2.71 7.26 -5.84
CA GLU A 165 -3.38 8.54 -6.00
C GLU A 165 -4.86 8.37 -5.68
N ASN A 166 -5.41 9.29 -4.88
CA ASN A 166 -6.81 9.31 -4.52
C ASN A 166 -7.67 9.32 -5.81
N PRO A 167 -8.64 8.40 -5.99
CA PRO A 167 -9.52 8.36 -7.16
C PRO A 167 -10.20 9.71 -7.45
N ILE A 168 -10.60 10.44 -6.40
CA ILE A 168 -11.24 11.75 -6.53
C ILE A 168 -10.25 12.75 -7.11
N THR A 169 -9.02 12.79 -6.63
CA THR A 169 -7.96 13.65 -7.17
C THR A 169 -7.61 13.25 -8.60
N ARG A 170 -7.60 11.95 -8.92
CA ARG A 170 -7.33 11.47 -10.28
C ARG A 170 -8.38 11.93 -11.29
N VAL A 171 -9.65 11.95 -10.89
CA VAL A 171 -10.77 12.36 -11.75
C VAL A 171 -10.89 13.89 -11.82
N THR A 172 -10.72 14.60 -10.70
CA THR A 172 -10.98 16.05 -10.62
C THR A 172 -9.74 16.91 -10.83
N GLY A 173 -8.54 16.35 -10.65
CA GLY A 173 -7.27 17.09 -10.59
C GLY A 173 -7.10 17.94 -9.33
N PHE A 174 -8.11 18.02 -8.45
CA PHE A 174 -8.09 18.91 -7.29
C PHE A 174 -7.28 18.30 -6.13
N ARG A 175 -6.39 19.13 -5.57
CA ARG A 175 -5.47 18.77 -4.47
C ARG A 175 -5.48 19.89 -3.42
N PRO A 176 -6.09 19.67 -2.24
CA PRO A 176 -6.09 20.64 -1.15
C PRO A 176 -4.68 21.06 -0.71
N VAL A 177 -3.80 20.08 -0.54
CA VAL A 177 -2.40 20.25 -0.14
C VAL A 177 -1.50 19.88 -1.31
N ARG A 178 -0.53 20.75 -1.62
CA ARG A 178 0.43 20.55 -2.71
C ARG A 178 1.67 19.82 -2.21
N ASP A 179 2.22 18.96 -3.07
CA ASP A 179 3.52 18.36 -2.82
C ASP A 179 4.61 19.42 -3.04
N SER A 180 5.63 19.43 -2.18
CA SER A 180 6.65 20.49 -2.07
C SER A 180 7.69 20.49 -3.21
N ARG A 181 7.42 19.80 -4.32
CA ARG A 181 8.25 19.75 -5.53
C ARG A 181 7.55 20.33 -6.78
N ARG A 182 6.69 21.33 -6.64
CA ARG A 182 6.23 22.16 -7.76
C ARG A 182 6.24 23.63 -7.40
#